data_AF-A0ABD3PRK0-F1
#
_entry.id   AF-A0ABD3PRK0-F1
#
_cell.length_a   1.000
_cell.length_b   1.000
_cell.length_c   1.000
_cell.angle_alpha   90.00
_cell.angle_beta   90.00
_cell.angle_gamma   90.00
#
_symmetry.space_group_name_H-M   'P 1'
#
loop_
_entity.id
_entity.type
_entity.pdbx_description
1 polymer ?
#
loop_
_entity_poly.entity_id
_entity_poly.type
_entity_poly.pdbx_seq_one_letter_code
_entity_poly.pdbx_strand_id
1 'polypeptide(L)'
;MPNKQQRTTKISTTTTKLNAKVTEQEASSAIDKVVRALQKDKEANQELGKLTKTNNVLGFGSPRPGIIAVRFNASFQKGGMGRSAVPLPFGLGQTNKQEGRGTMVGQVKANVDASTGKVLEVSVFRDLGYGRAFNLKV
;
A
#
# COMPACT_ATOMS: atom_id res chain seq x y z
N MET A 1 2.49 -33.65 -62.44
CA MET A 1 1.72 -33.70 -61.17
C MET A 1 2.57 -34.39 -60.12
N PRO A 2 2.28 -34.18 -58.82
CA PRO A 2 2.59 -32.99 -58.03
C PRO A 2 4.08 -33.04 -57.61
N ASN A 3 4.63 -32.47 -56.52
CA ASN A 3 4.15 -31.48 -55.55
C ASN A 3 5.34 -30.55 -55.17
N LYS A 4 5.07 -29.34 -54.67
CA LYS A 4 6.05 -28.52 -53.93
C LYS A 4 5.60 -28.42 -52.48
N GLN A 5 6.36 -29.02 -51.55
CA GLN A 5 6.05 -28.94 -50.11
C GLN A 5 6.29 -27.51 -49.61
N GLN A 6 5.22 -26.71 -49.50
CA GLN A 6 5.25 -25.46 -48.77
C GLN A 6 5.33 -25.74 -47.27
N ARG A 7 6.54 -25.71 -46.72
CA ARG A 7 6.78 -25.86 -45.28
C ARG A 7 6.31 -24.61 -44.54
N THR A 8 5.03 -24.58 -44.16
CA THR A 8 4.45 -23.51 -43.33
C THR A 8 5.07 -23.54 -41.94
N THR A 9 6.11 -22.73 -41.75
CA THR A 9 6.61 -22.39 -40.41
C THR A 9 5.50 -21.67 -39.67
N LYS A 10 4.80 -22.38 -38.78
CA LYS A 10 3.91 -21.77 -37.79
C LYS A 10 4.72 -20.75 -37.02
N ILE A 11 4.49 -19.47 -37.29
CA ILE A 11 5.04 -18.38 -36.50
C ILE A 11 4.41 -18.55 -35.12
N SER A 12 5.17 -19.13 -34.19
CA SER A 12 4.78 -19.16 -32.79
C SER A 12 4.73 -17.71 -32.34
N THR A 13 3.52 -17.17 -32.22
CA THR A 13 3.25 -15.85 -31.66
C THR A 13 3.65 -15.87 -30.20
N THR A 14 4.96 -15.69 -29.98
CA THR A 14 5.56 -15.47 -28.68
C THR A 14 4.84 -14.26 -28.12
N THR A 15 3.90 -14.51 -27.21
CA THR A 15 3.03 -13.47 -26.67
C THR A 15 3.91 -12.58 -25.83
N THR A 16 4.42 -11.51 -26.44
CA THR A 16 5.06 -10.40 -25.74
C THR A 16 4.06 -9.96 -24.70
N LYS A 17 4.36 -10.26 -23.43
CA LYS A 17 3.52 -9.88 -22.30
C LYS A 17 3.42 -8.36 -22.34
N LEU A 18 2.32 -7.86 -22.90
CA LEU A 18 1.93 -6.48 -22.77
C LEU A 18 1.84 -6.26 -21.26
N ASN A 19 2.79 -5.50 -20.70
CA ASN A 19 2.70 -5.03 -19.33
C ASN A 19 1.36 -4.31 -19.25
N ALA A 20 0.38 -4.91 -18.57
CA ALA A 20 -0.98 -4.38 -18.50
C ALA A 20 -0.87 -2.96 -17.96
N LYS A 21 -1.14 -1.98 -18.83
CA LYS A 21 -0.91 -0.57 -18.54
C LYS A 21 -2.04 -0.11 -17.63
N VAL A 22 -1.87 -0.36 -16.34
CA VAL A 22 -2.81 0.01 -15.28
C VAL A 22 -3.25 1.45 -15.50
N THR A 23 -4.54 1.65 -15.59
CA THR A 23 -5.15 2.97 -15.76
C THR A 23 -5.15 3.74 -14.44
N GLU A 24 -5.20 5.07 -14.51
CA GLU A 24 -5.32 5.92 -13.32
C GLU A 24 -6.57 5.58 -12.49
N GLN A 25 -7.66 5.15 -13.16
CA GLN A 25 -8.91 4.77 -12.51
C GLN A 25 -8.77 3.45 -11.72
N GLU A 26 -8.10 2.44 -12.29
CA GLU A 26 -7.78 1.19 -11.58
C GLU A 26 -6.83 1.44 -10.41
N ALA A 27 -5.81 2.28 -10.60
CA ALA A 27 -4.88 2.67 -9.55
C ALA A 27 -5.59 3.41 -8.41
N SER A 28 -6.50 4.34 -8.71
CA SER A 28 -7.32 5.05 -7.72
C SER A 28 -8.20 4.07 -6.92
N SER A 29 -8.89 3.15 -7.61
CA SER A 29 -9.69 2.10 -6.95
C SER A 29 -8.85 1.17 -6.07
N ALA A 30 -7.62 0.84 -6.48
CA ALA A 30 -6.69 0.06 -5.67
C ALA A 30 -6.22 0.83 -4.42
N ILE A 31 -5.92 2.13 -4.55
CA ILE A 31 -5.57 3.01 -3.43
C ILE A 31 -6.72 3.07 -2.41
N ASP A 32 -7.97 3.26 -2.86
CA ASP A 32 -9.14 3.27 -1.97
C ASP A 32 -9.30 1.97 -1.18
N LYS A 33 -9.06 0.81 -1.80
CA LYS A 33 -9.09 -0.49 -1.11
C LYS A 33 -7.99 -0.60 -0.06
N VAL A 34 -6.77 -0.15 -0.37
CA VAL A 34 -5.63 -0.11 0.56
C VAL A 34 -5.89 0.85 1.73
N VAL A 35 -6.42 2.04 1.46
CA VAL A 35 -6.79 3.03 2.49
C VAL A 35 -7.86 2.46 3.43
N ARG A 36 -8.90 1.82 2.88
CA ARG A 36 -9.95 1.17 3.69
C ARG A 36 -9.43 -0.01 4.52
N ALA A 37 -8.45 -0.76 4.02
CA ALA A 37 -7.78 -1.81 4.79
C ALA A 37 -6.99 -1.21 5.97
N LEU A 38 -6.10 -0.24 5.70
CA LEU A 38 -5.33 0.47 6.73
C LEU A 38 -6.20 1.16 7.79
N GLN A 39 -7.34 1.73 7.39
CA GLN A 39 -8.28 2.37 8.34
C GLN A 39 -9.05 1.37 9.21
N LYS A 40 -9.27 0.14 8.75
CA LYS A 40 -9.96 -0.91 9.53
C LYS A 40 -9.02 -1.66 10.46
N ASP A 41 -7.75 -1.78 10.10
CA ASP A 41 -6.80 -2.57 10.86
C ASP A 41 -6.43 -1.93 12.21
N LYS A 42 -6.44 -2.73 13.28
CA LYS A 42 -6.22 -2.23 14.64
C LYS A 42 -4.74 -2.04 14.96
N GLU A 43 -3.87 -2.89 14.44
CA GLU A 43 -2.42 -2.81 14.66
C GLU A 43 -1.86 -1.56 13.94
N ALA A 44 -2.26 -1.34 12.69
CA ALA A 44 -1.90 -0.17 11.88
C ALA A 44 -2.34 1.15 12.54
N ASN A 45 -3.59 1.22 13.03
CA ASN A 45 -4.10 2.40 13.72
C ASN A 45 -3.40 2.67 15.07
N GLN A 46 -2.88 1.64 15.76
CA GLN A 46 -2.11 1.80 17.00
C GLN A 46 -0.67 2.26 16.75
N GLU A 47 0.00 1.66 15.76
CA GLU A 47 1.39 1.98 15.40
C GLU A 47 1.49 3.32 14.65
N LEU A 48 0.72 3.51 13.58
CA LEU A 48 0.83 4.67 12.69
C LEU A 48 -0.11 5.83 13.09
N GLY A 49 -1.21 5.51 13.77
CA GLY A 49 -2.34 6.44 13.93
C GLY A 49 -3.37 6.31 12.80
N LYS A 50 -4.45 7.09 12.90
CA LYS A 50 -5.56 7.04 11.95
C LYS A 50 -5.16 7.69 10.62
N LEU A 51 -5.28 6.99 9.51
CA LEU A 51 -5.08 7.56 8.17
C LEU A 51 -6.15 8.64 7.91
N THR A 52 -5.71 9.89 7.77
CA THR A 52 -6.58 11.06 7.56
C THR A 52 -6.65 11.54 6.13
N LYS A 53 -5.54 11.46 5.37
CA LYS A 53 -5.48 11.97 4.00
C LYS A 53 -4.49 11.18 3.15
N THR A 54 -4.88 10.85 1.92
CA THR A 54 -3.97 10.51 0.81
C THR A 54 -3.47 11.81 0.18
N ASN A 55 -2.15 11.99 0.12
CA ASN A 55 -1.53 13.24 -0.33
C ASN A 55 -1.21 13.20 -1.82
N ASN A 56 -0.18 12.44 -2.21
CA ASN A 56 0.33 12.38 -3.58
C ASN A 56 0.50 10.91 -4.01
N VAL A 57 0.05 10.57 -5.21
CA VAL A 57 0.40 9.29 -5.84
C VAL A 57 1.77 9.44 -6.50
N LEU A 58 2.71 8.57 -6.12
CA LEU A 58 4.09 8.58 -6.62
C LEU A 58 4.29 7.65 -7.82
N GLY A 59 3.38 6.69 -8.00
CA GLY A 59 3.37 5.79 -9.15
C GLY A 59 2.45 4.60 -8.95
N PHE A 60 2.06 3.99 -10.06
CA PHE A 60 1.25 2.78 -10.13
C PHE A 60 1.68 1.95 -11.35
N GLY A 61 1.36 0.66 -11.34
CA GLY A 61 1.68 -0.24 -12.45
C GLY A 61 1.34 -1.69 -12.12
N SER A 62 1.67 -2.61 -13.01
CA SER A 62 1.46 -4.05 -12.79
C SER A 62 2.81 -4.77 -12.69
N PRO A 63 3.23 -5.23 -11.49
CA PRO A 63 4.50 -5.95 -11.34
C PRO A 63 4.42 -7.38 -11.87
N ARG A 64 3.21 -7.96 -11.91
CA ARG A 64 2.87 -9.28 -12.42
C ARG A 64 1.43 -9.24 -12.94
N PRO A 65 1.07 -10.01 -13.99
CA PRO A 65 -0.30 -10.09 -14.47
C PRO A 65 -1.29 -10.40 -13.33
N GLY A 66 -2.42 -9.70 -13.30
CA GLY A 66 -3.42 -9.83 -12.24
C GLY A 66 -3.10 -9.09 -10.93
N ILE A 67 -1.97 -8.39 -10.82
CA ILE A 67 -1.63 -7.56 -9.66
C ILE A 67 -1.46 -6.10 -10.08
N ILE A 68 -2.05 -5.20 -9.30
CA ILE A 68 -1.84 -3.74 -9.35
C ILE A 68 -0.95 -3.37 -8.16
N ALA A 69 0.22 -2.78 -8.44
CA ALA A 69 1.05 -2.13 -7.44
C ALA A 69 0.76 -0.63 -7.41
N VAL A 70 0.60 -0.07 -6.22
CA VAL A 70 0.43 1.38 -6.00
C VAL A 70 1.45 1.89 -4.98
N ARG A 71 1.95 3.10 -5.21
CA ARG A 71 2.85 3.83 -4.32
C ARG A 71 2.34 5.25 -4.14
N PHE A 72 2.05 5.63 -2.90
CA PHE A 72 1.50 6.94 -2.58
C PHE A 72 1.93 7.41 -1.19
N ASN A 73 1.90 8.72 -0.95
CA ASN A 73 2.12 9.30 0.37
C ASN A 73 0.77 9.49 1.08
N ALA A 74 0.69 9.13 2.36
CA ALA A 74 -0.49 9.32 3.19
C ALA A 74 -0.12 9.96 4.54
N SER A 75 -1.01 10.82 5.03
CA SER A 75 -0.96 11.40 6.36
C SER A 75 -1.70 10.52 7.35
N PHE A 76 -1.02 10.19 8.45
CA PHE A 76 -1.55 9.44 9.59
C PHE A 76 -1.54 10.37 10.80
N GLN A 77 -2.67 10.50 11.49
CA GLN A 77 -2.79 11.30 12.71
C GLN A 77 -2.82 10.37 13.92
N LYS A 78 -1.74 10.36 14.69
CA LYS A 78 -1.65 9.57 15.93
C LYS A 78 -2.34 10.32 17.05
N GLY A 79 -3.64 10.08 17.18
CA GLY A 79 -4.45 10.56 18.29
C GLY A 79 -3.91 9.99 19.60
N GLY A 80 -3.31 10.84 20.43
CA GLY A 80 -2.90 10.44 21.78
C GLY A 80 -4.12 9.95 22.54
N MET A 81 -4.03 8.74 23.12
CA MET A 81 -5.12 8.07 23.82
C MET A 81 -5.77 9.01 24.84
N GLY A 82 -6.97 9.50 24.49
CA GLY A 82 -7.72 10.53 25.21
C GLY A 82 -8.38 10.00 26.48
N ARG A 83 -7.57 9.61 27.46
CA ARG A 83 -7.96 9.62 28.86
C ARG A 83 -6.96 10.49 29.60
N SER A 84 -7.50 11.45 30.35
CA SER A 84 -6.78 12.51 31.06
C SER A 84 -5.50 11.98 31.70
N ALA A 85 -4.37 12.29 31.09
CA ALA A 85 -3.09 12.24 31.78
C ALA A 85 -3.04 13.44 32.73
N VAL A 86 -3.84 13.36 33.80
CA VAL A 86 -3.61 14.17 34.99
C VAL A 86 -2.18 13.81 35.41
N PRO A 87 -1.23 14.77 35.43
CA PRO A 87 0.12 14.48 35.85
C PRO A 87 0.07 14.09 37.33
N LEU A 88 0.22 12.79 37.60
CA LEU A 88 0.39 12.32 38.98
C LEU A 88 1.70 12.91 39.50
N PRO A 89 1.71 13.57 40.67
CA PRO A 89 2.84 14.39 41.13
C PRO A 89 4.10 13.61 41.53
N PHE A 90 4.10 12.27 41.37
CA PHE A 90 5.21 11.39 41.71
C PHE A 90 5.56 10.52 40.49
N GLY A 91 6.83 10.56 40.09
CA GLY A 91 7.35 10.14 38.78
C GLY A 91 7.39 8.63 38.50
N LEU A 92 6.30 7.90 38.75
CA LEU A 92 6.17 6.44 38.54
C LEU A 92 5.27 6.09 37.33
N GLY A 93 5.29 6.94 36.30
CA GLY A 93 4.35 6.89 35.17
C GLY A 93 4.96 6.97 33.78
N GLN A 94 6.28 6.76 33.62
CA GLN A 94 6.94 6.72 32.31
C GLN A 94 6.61 5.42 31.55
N THR A 95 5.36 5.28 31.11
CA THR A 95 5.04 4.41 29.98
C THR A 95 5.75 4.95 28.74
N ASN A 96 6.36 4.07 27.93
CA ASN A 96 7.08 4.40 26.70
C ASN A 96 6.13 4.94 25.60
N LYS A 97 5.58 6.13 25.82
CA LYS A 97 4.66 6.87 24.95
C LYS A 97 5.34 8.08 24.28
N GLN A 98 6.65 7.98 24.04
CA GLN A 98 7.45 9.03 23.38
C GLN A 98 7.29 9.06 21.85
N GLU A 99 6.51 8.16 21.24
CA GLU A 99 5.97 8.45 19.91
C GLU A 99 4.90 9.55 20.03
N GLY A 100 5.33 10.77 19.76
CA GLY A 100 4.58 11.99 19.99
C GLY A 100 3.22 12.04 19.30
N ARG A 101 2.31 12.79 19.92
CA ARG A 101 1.05 13.20 19.29
C ARG A 101 1.38 14.06 18.07
N GLY A 102 0.79 13.76 16.91
CA GLY A 102 1.04 14.56 15.70
C GLY A 102 0.48 13.95 14.42
N THR A 103 0.70 14.68 13.33
CA THR A 103 0.48 14.20 11.97
C THR A 103 1.82 13.75 11.40
N MET A 104 1.88 12.48 10.97
CA MET A 104 3.02 11.86 10.32
C MET A 104 2.70 11.64 8.85
N VAL A 105 3.69 11.81 7.96
CA VAL A 105 3.55 11.44 6.54
C VAL A 105 4.34 10.17 6.28
N GLY A 106 3.63 9.10 5.90
CA GLY A 106 4.20 7.82 5.51
C GLY A 106 4.10 7.58 4.01
N GLN A 107 5.11 6.93 3.43
CA GLN A 107 5.01 6.40 2.07
C GLN A 107 4.40 5.00 2.13
N VAL A 108 3.26 4.80 1.49
CA VAL A 108 2.60 3.50 1.35
C VAL A 108 3.06 2.85 0.04
N LYS A 109 3.45 1.58 0.10
CA LYS A 109 3.63 0.69 -1.06
C LYS A 109 2.67 -0.48 -0.87
N ALA A 110 1.84 -0.77 -1.85
CA ALA A 110 0.85 -1.85 -1.74
C ALA A 110 0.67 -2.62 -3.04
N ASN A 111 0.41 -3.92 -2.90
CA ASN A 111 0.04 -4.83 -3.98
C ASN A 111 -1.43 -5.25 -3.77
N VAL A 112 -2.24 -5.15 -4.82
CA VAL A 112 -3.67 -5.45 -4.83
C VAL A 112 -3.97 -6.39 -6.00
N ASP A 113 -4.74 -7.44 -5.74
CA ASP A 113 -5.30 -8.31 -6.77
C ASP A 113 -6.27 -7.51 -7.67
N ALA A 114 -6.00 -7.50 -8.97
CA ALA A 114 -6.78 -6.75 -9.96
C ALA A 114 -8.21 -7.29 -10.14
N SER A 115 -8.39 -8.60 -10.00
CA SER A 115 -9.66 -9.30 -10.20
C SER A 115 -10.53 -9.29 -8.96
N THR A 116 -9.96 -9.58 -7.78
CA THR A 116 -10.73 -9.64 -6.52
C THR A 116 -10.74 -8.31 -5.76
N GLY A 117 -9.80 -7.40 -6.05
CA GLY A 117 -9.58 -6.20 -5.26
C GLY A 117 -9.01 -6.47 -3.87
N LYS A 118 -8.65 -7.72 -3.53
CA LYS A 118 -8.01 -8.03 -2.26
C LYS A 118 -6.64 -7.37 -2.21
N VAL A 119 -6.40 -6.67 -1.11
CA VAL A 119 -5.06 -6.24 -0.74
C VAL A 119 -4.24 -7.52 -0.47
N LEU A 120 -3.05 -7.62 -1.05
CA LEU A 120 -2.15 -8.77 -0.88
C LEU A 120 -1.01 -8.43 0.08
N GLU A 121 -0.43 -7.24 -0.08
CA GLU A 121 0.67 -6.74 0.73
C GLU A 121 0.51 -5.22 0.87
N VAL A 122 0.77 -4.67 2.05
CA VAL A 122 0.93 -3.22 2.26
C VAL A 122 2.08 -2.99 3.21
N SER A 123 3.04 -2.17 2.79
CA SER A 123 4.13 -1.66 3.61
C SER A 123 4.00 -0.15 3.74
N VAL A 124 3.83 0.35 4.96
CA VAL A 124 3.88 1.79 5.26
C VAL A 124 5.26 2.14 5.82
N PHE A 125 6.00 2.96 5.09
CA PHE A 125 7.32 3.46 5.48
C PHE A 125 7.16 4.83 6.15
N ARG A 126 7.57 4.93 7.42
CA ARG A 126 7.65 6.20 8.14
C ARG A 126 8.83 7.03 7.58
N ASP A 127 8.70 8.35 7.62
CA ASP A 127 9.76 9.31 7.26
C ASP A 127 10.41 9.04 5.89
N LEU A 128 9.55 8.96 4.86
CA LEU A 128 9.92 8.82 3.44
C LEU A 128 10.78 7.59 3.06
N GLY A 129 10.93 6.61 3.95
CA GLY A 129 11.69 5.38 3.69
C GLY A 129 12.82 5.08 4.67
N TYR A 130 13.19 6.04 5.53
CA TYR A 130 14.24 5.85 6.54
C TYR A 130 13.72 5.32 7.88
N GLY A 131 12.40 5.35 8.10
CA GLY A 131 11.76 4.84 9.31
C GLY A 131 11.34 3.36 9.23
N ARG A 132 10.65 2.90 10.28
CA ARG A 132 10.08 1.55 10.37
C ARG A 132 9.06 1.30 9.25
N ALA A 133 9.11 0.10 8.67
CA ALA A 133 8.10 -0.40 7.75
C ALA A 133 7.03 -1.19 8.52
N PHE A 134 5.78 -0.72 8.52
CA PHE A 134 4.65 -1.51 9.03
C PHE A 134 4.06 -2.33 7.88
N ASN A 135 4.08 -3.66 8.02
CA ASN A 135 3.44 -4.57 7.08
C ASN A 135 2.07 -5.00 7.61
N LEU A 136 1.01 -4.74 6.85
CA LEU A 136 -0.30 -5.33 7.14
C LEU A 136 -0.21 -6.86 7.01
N LYS A 137 -0.67 -7.59 8.03
CA LYS A 137 -1.06 -8.99 7.89
C LYS A 137 -2.43 -8.99 7.23
N VAL A 138 -2.55 -9.52 6.02
CA VAL A 138 -3.78 -9.51 5.20
C VAL A 138 -4.41 -10.89 5.10
#